data_AF-A0AAW9K779-F1
#
_entry.id   AF-A0AAW9K779-F1
#
_cell.length_a   1.000
_cell.length_b   1.000
_cell.length_c   1.000
_cell.angle_alpha   90.00
_cell.angle_beta   90.00
_cell.angle_gamma   90.00
#
_symmetry.space_group_name_H-M   'P 1'
#
loop_
_entity.id
_entity.type
_entity.pdbx_description
1 polymer ?
#
loop_
_entity_poly.entity_id
_entity_poly.type
_entity_poly.pdbx_seq_one_letter_code
_entity_poly.pdbx_strand_id
1 'polypeptide(L)'
;MPKFYTKVDQEKCIACGLCQIKAPQIYDYTEDGLAYNLIDQNTGQMPLPDALISEFKLAYTACPTNAILRKSEPFNASPSIITNN
;
A
#
# COMPACT_ATOMS: atom_id res chain seq x y z
N MET A 1 -19.37 0.51 0.37
CA MET A 1 -18.26 1.32 -0.18
C MET A 1 -17.14 0.40 -0.63
N PRO A 2 -16.41 0.71 -1.71
CA PRO A 2 -15.29 -0.12 -2.14
C PRO A 2 -14.15 -0.04 -1.11
N LYS A 3 -13.67 -1.20 -0.65
CA LYS A 3 -12.52 -1.30 0.25
C LYS A 3 -11.23 -1.23 -0.59
N PHE A 4 -10.28 -0.40 -0.18
CA PHE A 4 -8.95 -0.37 -0.78
C PHE A 4 -7.95 -1.06 0.13
N TYR A 5 -7.10 -1.88 -0.47
CA TYR A 5 -5.91 -2.44 0.15
C TYR A 5 -4.71 -1.86 -0.58
N THR A 6 -3.65 -1.55 0.16
CA THR A 6 -2.43 -0.99 -0.42
C THR A 6 -1.19 -1.63 0.16
N LYS A 7 -0.13 -1.64 -0.66
CA LYS A 7 1.25 -1.92 -0.25
C LYS A 7 2.19 -1.14 -1.15
N VAL A 8 3.42 -0.95 -0.71
CA VAL A 8 4.50 -0.41 -1.52
C VAL A 8 5.31 -1.56 -2.10
N ASP A 9 5.49 -1.56 -3.41
CA ASP A 9 6.52 -2.31 -4.11
C ASP A 9 7.87 -1.64 -3.83
N GLN A 10 8.60 -2.16 -2.85
CA GLN A 10 9.87 -1.57 -2.40
C GLN A 10 10.98 -1.72 -3.44
N GLU A 11 10.88 -2.63 -4.40
CA GLU A 11 11.83 -2.73 -5.52
C GLU A 11 11.65 -1.58 -6.52
N LYS A 12 10.42 -1.09 -6.70
CA LYS A 12 10.12 0.09 -7.54
C LYS A 12 10.24 1.42 -6.79
N CYS A 13 10.38 1.38 -5.47
CA CYS A 13 10.46 2.59 -4.66
C CYS A 13 11.83 3.24 -4.81
N ILE A 14 11.84 4.54 -5.13
CA ILE A 14 13.06 5.34 -5.30
C ILE A 14 13.25 6.37 -4.18
N ALA A 15 12.65 6.15 -3.00
CA ALA A 15 12.75 7.03 -1.83
C ALA A 15 12.37 8.51 -2.09
N CYS A 16 11.40 8.78 -2.98
CA CYS A 16 11.10 10.15 -3.42
C CYS A 16 10.33 11.06 -2.41
N GLY A 17 9.86 10.53 -1.27
CA GLY A 17 9.22 11.36 -0.23
C GLY A 17 7.73 11.73 -0.46
N LEU A 18 7.20 11.62 -1.68
CA LEU A 18 5.88 12.17 -2.01
C LEU A 18 4.72 11.48 -1.29
N CYS A 19 4.82 10.17 -1.06
CA CYS A 19 3.74 9.40 -0.43
C CYS A 19 3.47 9.82 1.03
N GLN A 20 4.51 10.08 1.82
CA GLN A 20 4.37 10.56 3.20
C GLN A 20 3.84 12.01 3.23
N ILE A 21 4.26 12.88 2.31
CA ILE A 21 3.74 14.26 2.23
C ILE A 21 2.22 14.26 1.94
N LYS A 22 1.75 13.34 1.08
CA LYS A 22 0.36 13.28 0.65
C LYS A 22 -0.55 12.47 1.59
N ALA A 23 -0.01 11.46 2.26
CA ALA A 23 -0.76 10.56 3.13
C ALA A 23 0.12 10.05 4.30
N PRO A 24 0.50 10.94 5.23
CA PRO A 24 1.41 10.61 6.34
C PRO A 24 0.83 9.58 7.32
N GLN A 25 -0.50 9.42 7.33
CA GLN A 25 -1.18 8.40 8.14
C GLN A 25 -1.16 7.00 7.48
N ILE A 26 -0.70 6.90 6.23
CA ILE A 26 -0.71 5.66 5.45
C ILE A 26 0.71 5.21 5.11
N TYR A 27 1.61 6.13 4.76
CA TYR A 27 2.97 5.79 4.35
C TYR A 27 4.01 6.45 5.21
N ASP A 28 5.00 5.66 5.58
CA ASP A 28 6.23 6.10 6.23
C ASP A 28 7.43 5.41 5.57
N TYR A 29 8.64 5.64 6.09
CA TYR A 29 9.89 5.14 5.52
C TYR A 29 10.63 4.23 6.49
N THR A 30 11.27 3.19 5.95
CA THR A 30 12.28 2.41 6.68
C THR A 30 13.53 3.26 6.92
N GLU A 31 14.48 2.75 7.71
CA GLU A 31 15.79 3.40 7.91
C GLU A 31 16.56 3.60 6.59
N ASP A 32 16.37 2.70 5.62
CA ASP A 32 16.94 2.79 4.27
C ASP A 32 16.20 3.78 3.34
N GLY A 33 15.15 4.46 3.84
CA GLY A 33 14.37 5.44 3.08
C GLY A 33 13.32 4.84 2.14
N LEU A 34 13.10 3.52 2.16
CA LEU A 34 12.08 2.86 1.34
C LEU A 34 10.70 3.04 1.97
N ALA A 35 9.72 3.45 1.18
CA ALA A 35 8.36 3.63 1.66
C ALA A 35 7.70 2.29 2.03
N TYR A 36 6.82 2.31 3.02
CA TYR A 36 5.99 1.16 3.40
C TYR A 36 4.59 1.61 3.86
N ASN A 37 3.59 0.73 3.78
CA ASN A 37 2.26 0.99 4.34
C ASN A 37 2.27 0.81 5.86
N LEU A 38 2.07 1.89 6.61
CA LEU A 38 2.06 1.91 8.09
C LEU A 38 0.91 1.10 8.68
N ILE A 39 -0.25 1.05 8.00
CA ILE A 39 -1.48 0.44 8.53
C ILE A 39 -1.29 -1.03 8.88
N ASP A 40 -0.54 -1.76 8.06
CA ASP A 40 -0.34 -3.20 8.21
C ASP A 40 1.09 -3.66 7.94
N GLN A 41 2.05 -2.75 8.16
CA GLN A 41 3.48 -3.00 7.95
C GLN A 41 3.78 -3.57 6.55
N ASN A 42 3.18 -2.95 5.53
CA ASN A 42 3.33 -3.28 4.11
C ASN A 42 2.79 -4.65 3.67
N THR A 43 2.08 -5.38 4.53
CA THR A 43 1.54 -6.70 4.20
C THR A 43 0.38 -6.64 3.22
N GLY A 44 -0.32 -5.50 3.12
CA GLY A 44 -1.46 -5.28 2.24
C GLY A 44 -2.65 -6.20 2.56
N GLN A 45 -2.82 -6.59 3.83
CA GLN A 45 -3.90 -7.44 4.32
C GLN A 45 -5.04 -6.68 4.96
N MET A 46 -4.80 -5.46 5.45
CA MET A 46 -5.83 -4.66 6.12
C MET A 46 -6.46 -3.65 5.14
N PRO A 47 -7.80 -3.49 5.17
CA PRO A 47 -8.43 -2.45 4.38
C PRO A 47 -8.06 -1.08 4.94
N LEU A 48 -7.88 -0.11 4.05
CA LEU A 48 -7.73 1.28 4.44
C LEU A 48 -9.02 1.79 5.11
N PRO A 49 -8.92 2.55 6.22
CA PRO A 49 -10.06 3.27 6.78
C PRO A 49 -10.68 4.22 5.74
N ASP A 50 -12.00 4.32 5.71
CA ASP A 50 -12.72 5.16 4.74
C ASP A 50 -12.28 6.64 4.80
N ALA A 51 -11.94 7.13 5.99
CA ALA A 51 -11.44 8.48 6.22
C ALA A 51 -10.11 8.78 5.48
N LEU A 52 -9.31 7.74 5.20
CA LEU A 52 -7.98 7.87 4.58
C LEU A 52 -8.00 7.68 3.05
N ILE A 53 -9.15 7.35 2.45
CA ILE A 53 -9.25 7.03 1.01
C ILE A 53 -8.85 8.23 0.12
N SER A 54 -9.17 9.45 0.54
CA SER A 54 -8.82 10.66 -0.22
C SER A 54 -7.31 10.90 -0.25
N GLU A 55 -6.64 10.80 0.91
CA GLU A 55 -5.19 10.89 1.04
C GLU A 55 -4.48 9.77 0.28
N PHE A 56 -4.99 8.54 0.40
CA PHE A 56 -4.52 7.39 -0.37
C PHE A 56 -4.50 7.65 -1.88
N LYS A 57 -5.60 8.19 -2.44
CA LYS A 57 -5.68 8.49 -3.88
C LYS A 57 -4.66 9.55 -4.31
N LEU A 58 -4.42 10.56 -3.48
CA LEU A 58 -3.41 11.59 -3.74
C LEU A 58 -2.00 10.98 -3.76
N ALA A 59 -1.66 10.16 -2.76
CA ALA A 59 -0.36 9.50 -2.71
C ALA A 59 -0.18 8.51 -3.88
N TYR A 60 -1.19 7.67 -4.14
CA TYR A 60 -1.20 6.68 -5.23
C TYR A 60 -0.92 7.31 -6.60
N THR A 61 -1.60 8.42 -6.90
CA THR A 61 -1.43 9.13 -8.20
C THR A 61 -0.17 9.98 -8.27
N ALA A 62 0.38 10.41 -7.13
CA ALA A 62 1.61 11.21 -7.07
C ALA A 62 2.90 10.36 -7.16
N CYS A 63 2.82 9.04 -6.99
CA CYS A 63 4.01 8.18 -6.99
C CYS A 63 4.64 8.10 -8.40
N PRO A 64 5.86 8.61 -8.61
CA PRO A 64 6.45 8.75 -9.95
C PRO A 64 6.80 7.39 -10.58
N THR A 65 7.01 6.36 -9.77
CA THR A 65 7.36 5.00 -10.23
C THR A 65 6.20 4.03 -10.14
N ASN A 66 5.00 4.48 -9.75
CA ASN A 66 3.83 3.64 -9.48
C ASN A 66 4.13 2.50 -8.48
N ALA A 67 5.04 2.75 -7.54
CA ALA A 67 5.40 1.78 -6.49
C ALA A 67 4.28 1.54 -5.49
N ILE A 68 3.33 2.47 -5.33
CA ILE A 68 2.15 2.26 -4.50
C ILE A 68 1.15 1.39 -5.24
N LEU A 69 0.86 0.21 -4.72
CA LEU A 69 -0.08 -0.74 -5.30
C LEU A 69 -1.46 -0.60 -4.68
N ARG A 70 -2.51 -0.95 -5.44
CA ARG A 70 -3.89 -1.00 -4.95
C ARG A 70 -4.59 -2.29 -5.35
N LYS A 71 -5.46 -2.79 -4.47
CA LYS A 71 -6.43 -3.86 -4.76
C LYS A 71 -7.76 -3.57 -4.07
N SER A 72 -8.81 -4.25 -4.52
CA SER A 72 -10.13 -4.31 -3.84
C SER A 72 -10.21 -5.44 -2.79
N GLU A 73 -9.15 -6.24 -2.66
CA GLU A 73 -9.01 -7.40 -1.78
C GLU A 73 -7.56 -7.51 -1.24
N PRO A 74 -7.32 -8.26 -0.15
CA PRO A 74 -5.98 -8.46 0.42
C PRO A 74 -4.94 -8.98 -0.59
N PHE A 75 -3.68 -8.55 -0.47
CA PHE A 75 -2.61 -8.91 -1.42
C PHE A 75 -2.16 -10.37 -1.34
N ASN A 76 -2.31 -11.01 -0.17
CA ASN A 76 -1.91 -12.40 0.11
C ASN A 76 -3.08 -13.20 0.68
N ALA A 77 -4.31 -12.95 0.23
CA ALA A 77 -5.37 -13.93 0.41
C ALA A 77 -4.90 -15.21 -0.29
N SER A 78 -4.39 -16.19 0.48
CA SER A 78 -3.92 -17.46 -0.05
C SER A 78 -4.95 -18.02 -1.03
N PRO A 79 -4.56 -18.56 -2.19
CA PRO A 79 -5.45 -19.45 -2.92
C PRO A 79 -5.80 -20.57 -1.95
N SER A 80 -7.09 -20.82 -1.75
CA SER A 80 -7.57 -22.03 -1.09
C SER A 80 -6.77 -23.21 -1.63
N ILE A 81 -6.12 -23.96 -0.74
CA ILE A 81 -5.52 -25.25 -1.09
C ILE A 81 -6.62 -26.06 -1.79
N ILE A 82 -6.52 -26.25 -3.09
CA ILE A 82 -7.18 -27.38 -3.75
C ILE A 82 -6.14 -28.49 -3.74
N THR A 83 -6.19 -29.29 -2.67
CA THR A 83 -5.76 -30.68 -2.73
C THR A 83 -6.49 -31.34 -3.88
N ASN A 84 -5.78 -31.97 -4.80
CA ASN A 84 -6.23 -33.21 -5.41
C ASN A 84 -5.00 -34.07 -5.74
N ASN A 85 -5.17 -35.32 -5.34
CA ASN A 85 -4.28 -36.47 -5.32
C ASN A 85 -3.66 -36.79 -6.69
#